data_AF-X1RJA3-F1
#
_entry.id   AF-X1RJA3-F1
#
_cell.length_a   1.000
_cell.length_b   1.000
_cell.length_c   1.000
_cell.angle_alpha   90.00
_cell.angle_beta   90.00
_cell.angle_gamma   90.00
#
_symmetry.space_group_name_H-M   'P 1'
#
loop_
_entity.id
_entity.type
_entity.pdbx_description
1 polymer ?
#
loop_
_entity_poly.entity_id
_entity_poly.type
_entity_poly.pdbx_seq_one_letter_code
_entity_poly.pdbx_strand_id
1 'polypeptide(L)'
;PQLKVPVYSTKLTQGLISVKLKERKALTGARLEVISPGGDVTLGKFKVEFFPVCHSIPDSVGLIIYTPVGTIVHSGDFKLDYTPVDGKPTDLSRLAQLGAQGVLLLLSDSTYAELPGYTPSERVVGETLDHVMADAPGRVIVTTFASLVSRVQQVIDAAAKHQRRVFIIGRSMTDIVRMALELGYLNAPDGVLARLDELKGMPHNKVVLVTTGSQGEP
;
A
#
# COMPACT_ATOMS: atom_id res chain seq x y z
N PRO A 1 -10.36 21.61 -11.47
CA PRO A 1 -9.66 22.86 -11.01
C PRO A 1 -8.22 22.53 -10.62
N GLN A 2 -7.25 23.40 -10.92
CA GLN A 2 -5.89 23.28 -10.37
C GLN A 2 -5.83 24.08 -9.07
N LEU A 3 -5.62 23.39 -7.94
CA LEU A 3 -5.58 24.00 -6.61
C LEU A 3 -4.15 23.99 -6.07
N LYS A 4 -3.65 25.15 -5.67
CA LYS A 4 -2.33 25.30 -5.04
C LYS A 4 -2.47 25.20 -3.53
N VAL A 5 -2.62 23.98 -3.03
CA VAL A 5 -2.84 23.67 -1.62
C VAL A 5 -1.79 22.68 -1.09
N PRO A 6 -1.47 22.70 0.22
CA PRO A 6 -0.68 21.63 0.82
C PRO A 6 -1.41 20.29 0.74
N VAL A 7 -0.65 19.23 0.51
CA VAL A 7 -1.12 17.84 0.56
C VAL A 7 -0.43 17.15 1.72
N TYR A 8 -1.21 16.83 2.75
CA TYR A 8 -0.76 16.06 3.91
C TYR A 8 -0.93 14.58 3.65
N SER A 9 0.14 13.80 3.82
CA SER A 9 0.09 12.37 3.53
C SER A 9 1.15 11.60 4.31
N THR A 10 0.92 10.31 4.54
CA THR A 10 1.94 9.43 5.11
C THR A 10 3.13 9.28 4.16
N LYS A 11 4.28 8.87 4.69
CA LYS A 11 5.56 8.81 3.94
C LYS A 11 5.44 7.98 2.65
N LEU A 12 4.79 6.80 2.69
CA LEU A 12 4.56 6.00 1.49
C LEU A 12 3.64 6.70 0.48
N THR A 13 2.51 7.23 0.96
CA THR A 13 1.54 7.95 0.12
C THR A 13 2.18 9.15 -0.58
N GLN A 14 3.01 9.91 0.13
CA GLN A 14 3.78 11.00 -0.46
C GLN A 14 4.74 10.51 -1.55
N GLY A 15 5.41 9.38 -1.32
CA GLY A 15 6.28 8.74 -2.32
C GLY A 15 5.54 8.41 -3.61
N LEU A 16 4.35 7.79 -3.49
CA LEU A 16 3.49 7.48 -4.62
C LEU A 16 3.01 8.73 -5.36
N ILE A 17 2.55 9.75 -4.63
CA ILE A 17 2.17 11.04 -5.20
C ILE A 17 3.35 11.66 -5.95
N SER A 18 4.55 11.59 -5.38
CA SER A 18 5.77 12.14 -5.99
C SER A 18 6.13 11.46 -7.30
N VAL A 19 6.02 10.12 -7.38
CA VAL A 19 6.22 9.37 -8.62
C VAL A 19 5.21 9.84 -9.69
N LYS A 20 3.92 9.94 -9.34
CA LYS A 20 2.88 10.40 -10.27
C LYS A 20 3.02 11.85 -10.71
N LEU A 21 3.45 12.75 -9.82
CA LEU A 21 3.70 14.14 -10.17
C LEU A 21 4.95 14.30 -11.04
N LYS A 22 5.99 13.47 -10.84
CA LYS A 22 7.17 13.43 -11.73
C LYS A 22 6.80 12.99 -13.13
N GLU A 23 6.00 11.92 -13.28
CA GLU A 23 5.49 11.45 -14.57
C GLU A 23 4.78 12.57 -15.36
N ARG A 24 4.10 13.47 -14.64
CA ARG A 24 3.36 14.62 -15.21
C ARG A 24 4.11 15.94 -15.22
N LYS A 25 5.41 15.96 -14.85
CA LYS A 25 6.24 17.19 -14.75
C LYS A 25 5.66 18.27 -13.83
N ALA A 26 4.91 17.88 -12.80
CA ALA A 26 4.19 18.78 -11.89
C ALA A 26 4.77 18.83 -10.46
N LEU A 27 5.81 18.03 -10.16
CA LEU A 27 6.33 17.91 -8.79
C LEU A 27 6.87 19.23 -8.22
N THR A 28 7.59 20.03 -9.01
CA THR A 28 8.24 21.26 -8.53
C THR A 28 7.27 22.29 -7.95
N GLY A 29 6.00 22.27 -8.40
CA GLY A 29 4.97 23.19 -7.91
C GLY A 29 4.12 22.63 -6.76
N ALA A 30 4.32 21.38 -6.37
CA ALA A 30 3.51 20.70 -5.36
C ALA A 30 4.07 20.94 -3.95
N ARG A 31 3.17 21.21 -3.01
CA ARG A 31 3.50 21.32 -1.59
C ARG A 31 3.06 20.03 -0.90
N LEU A 32 3.99 19.12 -0.68
CA LEU A 32 3.74 17.84 -0.02
C LEU A 32 4.30 17.90 1.41
N GLU A 33 3.46 17.56 2.38
CA GLU A 33 3.79 17.58 3.81
C GLU A 33 3.63 16.15 4.36
N VAL A 34 4.71 15.58 4.89
CA VAL A 34 4.68 14.25 5.49
C VAL A 34 4.05 14.33 6.89
N ILE A 35 3.07 13.48 7.13
CA ILE A 35 2.53 13.23 8.47
C ILE A 35 2.91 11.81 8.93
N SER A 36 3.00 11.63 10.24
CA SER A 36 3.15 10.30 10.84
C SER A 36 1.78 9.74 11.22
N PRO A 37 1.55 8.42 11.14
CA PRO A 37 0.41 7.79 11.77
C PRO A 37 0.38 8.12 13.27
N GLY A 38 -0.80 8.47 13.80
CA GLY A 38 -1.01 9.01 15.14
C GLY A 38 -0.72 10.52 15.27
N GLY A 39 -0.15 11.15 14.25
CA GLY A 39 0.10 12.60 14.23
C GLY A 39 -1.17 13.41 13.99
N ASP A 40 -1.04 14.73 14.10
CA ASP A 40 -2.13 15.66 13.81
C ASP A 40 -1.66 16.94 13.10
N VAL A 41 -2.61 17.63 12.48
CA VAL A 41 -2.43 18.97 11.91
C VAL A 41 -3.59 19.87 12.29
N THR A 42 -3.30 21.14 12.60
CA THR A 42 -4.32 22.15 12.84
C THR A 42 -4.43 23.09 11.64
N LEU A 43 -5.63 23.17 11.06
CA LEU A 43 -5.97 23.96 9.88
C LEU A 43 -7.13 24.90 10.22
N GLY A 44 -6.80 26.08 10.74
CA GLY A 44 -7.80 27.04 11.21
C GLY A 44 -8.61 26.49 12.38
N LYS A 45 -9.92 26.31 12.18
CA LYS A 45 -10.83 25.76 13.22
C LYS A 45 -10.88 24.23 13.25
N PHE A 46 -10.12 23.57 12.38
CA PHE A 46 -10.09 22.12 12.26
C PHE A 46 -8.80 21.58 12.86
N LYS A 47 -8.91 20.59 13.74
CA LYS A 47 -7.78 19.72 14.08
C LYS A 47 -8.02 18.37 13.41
N VAL A 48 -7.04 17.86 12.67
CA VAL A 48 -7.13 16.60 11.95
C VAL A 48 -6.07 15.67 12.50
N GLU A 49 -6.49 14.60 13.16
CA GLU A 49 -5.65 13.51 13.65
C GLU A 49 -5.71 12.34 12.67
N PHE A 50 -4.58 11.69 12.43
CA PHE A 50 -4.45 10.58 11.49
C PHE A 50 -4.31 9.28 12.28
N PHE A 51 -5.33 8.44 12.33
CA PHE A 51 -5.25 7.18 13.10
C PHE A 51 -4.85 6.02 12.17
N PRO A 52 -3.95 5.12 12.61
CA PRO A 52 -3.56 3.95 11.81
C PRO A 52 -4.76 3.05 11.48
N VAL A 53 -4.86 2.66 10.21
CA VAL A 53 -5.79 1.61 9.76
C VAL A 53 -5.02 0.54 9.01
N CYS A 54 -5.43 -0.71 9.18
CA CYS A 54 -4.95 -1.80 8.36
C CYS A 54 -5.64 -1.77 6.99
N HIS A 55 -4.85 -1.93 5.93
CA HIS A 55 -5.33 -2.06 4.56
C HIS A 55 -4.36 -2.90 3.73
N SER A 56 -4.58 -3.01 2.42
CA SER A 56 -3.68 -3.75 1.51
C SER A 56 -2.39 -2.99 1.16
N ILE A 57 -2.19 -1.79 1.71
CA ILE A 57 -0.99 -0.97 1.53
C ILE A 57 -0.52 -0.43 2.90
N PRO A 58 0.80 -0.36 3.17
CA PRO A 58 1.32 0.14 4.44
C PRO A 58 1.01 1.63 4.65
N ASP A 59 1.13 2.07 5.90
CA ASP A 59 0.93 3.46 6.30
C ASP A 59 -0.42 4.07 5.88
N SER A 60 -1.44 3.22 5.81
CA SER A 60 -2.83 3.64 5.65
C SER A 60 -3.33 4.28 6.95
N VAL A 61 -4.07 5.37 6.83
CA VAL A 61 -4.63 6.11 7.96
C VAL A 61 -6.06 6.54 7.67
N GLY A 62 -6.90 6.47 8.69
CA GLY A 62 -8.16 7.21 8.73
C GLY A 62 -7.96 8.60 9.33
N LEU A 63 -9.00 9.43 9.26
CA LEU A 63 -8.99 10.81 9.75
C LEU A 63 -9.99 11.01 10.88
N ILE A 64 -9.57 11.65 11.95
CA ILE A 64 -10.43 12.19 13.00
C ILE A 64 -10.38 13.71 12.86
N ILE A 65 -11.49 14.30 12.45
CA ILE A 65 -11.61 15.72 12.15
C ILE A 65 -12.42 16.36 13.27
N TYR A 66 -11.73 17.04 14.17
CA TYR A 66 -12.33 17.83 15.22
C TYR A 66 -12.82 19.16 14.65
N THR A 67 -14.09 19.46 14.88
CA THR A 67 -14.72 20.72 14.47
C THR A 67 -15.43 21.37 15.67
N PRO A 68 -15.77 22.67 15.60
CA PRO A 68 -16.54 23.33 16.65
C PRO A 68 -17.94 22.75 16.90
N VAL A 69 -18.49 21.98 15.96
CA VAL A 69 -19.84 21.41 16.04
C VAL A 69 -19.86 19.91 16.36
N GLY A 70 -18.68 19.27 16.42
CA GLY A 70 -18.55 17.86 16.72
C GLY A 70 -17.41 17.18 15.94
N THR A 71 -17.16 15.93 16.28
CA THR A 71 -16.09 15.11 15.70
C THR A 71 -16.60 14.34 14.50
N ILE A 72 -15.90 14.42 13.37
CA ILE A 72 -16.14 13.61 12.18
C ILE A 72 -15.03 12.56 12.08
N VAL A 73 -15.40 11.31 11.80
CA VAL A 73 -14.44 10.23 11.52
C VAL A 73 -14.58 9.82 10.06
N HIS A 74 -13.47 9.76 9.33
CA HIS A 74 -13.39 9.19 7.99
C HIS A 74 -12.47 7.97 8.06
N SER A 75 -13.00 6.77 7.83
CA SER A 75 -12.20 5.54 7.96
C SER A 75 -11.06 5.47 6.95
N GLY A 76 -11.25 6.08 5.78
CA GLY A 76 -10.51 5.69 4.59
C GLY A 76 -10.91 4.26 4.19
N ASP A 77 -10.13 3.64 3.32
CA ASP A 77 -10.31 2.22 3.03
C ASP A 77 -9.62 1.42 4.14
N PHE A 78 -10.33 0.45 4.72
CA PHE A 78 -9.80 -0.29 5.86
C PHE A 78 -10.27 -1.74 5.87
N LYS A 79 -9.51 -2.58 6.58
CA LYS A 79 -9.94 -3.91 7.00
C LYS A 79 -9.56 -4.12 8.47
N LEU A 80 -10.17 -5.12 9.09
CA LEU A 80 -9.77 -5.58 10.42
C LEU A 80 -8.96 -6.87 10.26
N ASP A 81 -7.64 -6.71 10.25
CA ASP A 81 -6.68 -7.81 10.28
C ASP A 81 -5.93 -7.75 11.62
N TYR A 82 -6.03 -8.80 12.41
CA TYR A 82 -5.35 -8.90 13.71
C TYR A 82 -3.90 -9.39 13.58
N THR A 83 -3.51 -9.88 12.40
CA THR A 83 -2.17 -10.39 12.12
C THR A 83 -1.61 -9.79 10.82
N PRO A 84 -1.63 -8.46 10.65
CA PRO A 84 -1.19 -7.83 9.41
C PRO A 84 0.31 -8.07 9.17
N VAL A 85 0.71 -8.13 7.90
CA VAL A 85 2.09 -8.45 7.50
C VAL A 85 3.10 -7.42 8.01
N ASP A 86 2.71 -6.15 8.10
CA ASP A 86 3.55 -5.07 8.62
C ASP A 86 3.49 -4.91 10.15
N GLY A 87 2.72 -5.77 10.84
CA GLY A 87 2.57 -5.75 12.29
C GLY A 87 1.78 -4.56 12.84
N LYS A 88 1.12 -3.76 11.99
CA LYS A 88 0.39 -2.55 12.39
C LYS A 88 -1.13 -2.75 12.20
N PRO A 89 -1.85 -3.26 13.21
CA PRO A 89 -3.30 -3.39 13.12
C PRO A 89 -4.00 -2.02 13.19
N THR A 90 -5.26 -1.98 12.77
CA THR A 90 -6.13 -0.81 12.96
C THR A 90 -6.22 -0.45 14.44
N ASP A 91 -6.11 0.85 14.77
CA ASP A 91 -6.18 1.33 16.15
C ASP A 91 -7.63 1.34 16.70
N LEU A 92 -8.13 0.15 17.00
CA LEU A 92 -9.47 -0.06 17.55
C LEU A 92 -9.62 0.57 18.94
N SER A 93 -8.53 0.62 19.73
CA SER A 93 -8.51 1.25 21.05
C SER A 93 -8.80 2.75 20.93
N ARG A 94 -8.18 3.42 19.97
CA ARG A 94 -8.44 4.84 19.71
C ARG A 94 -9.86 5.09 19.23
N LEU A 95 -10.38 4.25 18.35
CA LEU A 95 -11.78 4.33 17.88
C LEU A 95 -12.78 4.12 19.01
N ALA A 96 -12.54 3.19 19.93
CA ALA A 96 -13.40 2.96 21.09
C ALA A 96 -13.44 4.18 22.03
N GLN A 97 -12.28 4.80 22.28
CA GLN A 97 -12.21 6.04 23.08
C GLN A 97 -13.01 7.18 22.43
N LEU A 98 -12.91 7.34 21.10
CA LEU A 98 -13.67 8.35 20.37
C LEU A 98 -15.17 8.07 20.38
N GLY A 99 -15.56 6.80 20.23
CA GLY A 99 -16.96 6.39 20.33
C GLY A 99 -17.57 6.77 21.68
N ALA A 100 -16.82 6.61 22.77
CA ALA A 100 -17.26 7.01 24.11
C ALA A 100 -17.38 8.53 24.30
N GLN A 101 -16.62 9.34 23.55
CA GLN A 101 -16.67 10.80 23.58
C GLN A 101 -17.80 11.39 22.72
N GLY A 102 -18.38 10.58 21.84
CA GLY A 102 -19.39 10.99 20.88
C GLY A 102 -18.78 11.41 19.53
N VAL A 103 -19.26 10.78 18.46
CA VAL A 103 -18.92 11.10 17.08
C VAL A 103 -20.16 11.64 16.38
N LEU A 104 -20.04 12.81 15.75
CA LEU A 104 -21.13 13.45 15.03
C LEU A 104 -21.45 12.71 13.72
N LEU A 105 -20.41 12.30 13.00
CA LEU A 105 -20.53 11.65 11.70
C LEU A 105 -19.39 10.65 11.49
N LEU A 106 -19.74 9.45 11.04
CA LEU A 106 -18.81 8.45 10.53
C LEU A 106 -18.99 8.31 9.02
N LEU A 107 -17.91 8.50 8.27
CA LEU A 107 -17.77 8.17 6.86
C LEU A 107 -16.98 6.87 6.78
N SER A 108 -17.68 5.76 6.54
CA SER A 108 -17.09 4.42 6.51
C SER A 108 -17.00 3.89 5.08
N ASP A 109 -15.91 3.19 4.78
CA ASP A 109 -15.79 2.37 3.57
C ASP A 109 -16.92 1.33 3.54
N SER A 110 -17.52 1.17 2.37
CA SER A 110 -18.66 0.29 2.08
C SER A 110 -18.37 -0.68 0.92
N THR A 111 -17.13 -0.74 0.44
CA THR A 111 -16.72 -1.53 -0.75
C THR A 111 -17.12 -3.00 -0.66
N TYR A 112 -17.07 -3.58 0.54
CA TYR A 112 -17.44 -4.98 0.80
C TYR A 112 -18.66 -5.14 1.71
N ALA A 113 -19.50 -4.12 1.85
CA ALA A 113 -20.65 -4.15 2.77
C ALA A 113 -21.69 -5.23 2.43
N GLU A 114 -21.74 -5.69 1.18
CA GLU A 114 -22.68 -6.73 0.72
C GLU A 114 -22.16 -8.16 0.96
N LEU A 115 -20.88 -8.32 1.33
CA LEU A 115 -20.27 -9.63 1.55
C LEU A 115 -20.35 -10.02 3.03
N PRO A 116 -20.96 -11.16 3.38
CA PRO A 116 -20.97 -11.62 4.76
C PRO A 116 -19.59 -12.15 5.19
N GLY A 117 -19.34 -12.13 6.50
CA GLY A 117 -18.14 -12.72 7.09
C GLY A 117 -17.01 -11.72 7.27
N TYR A 118 -15.77 -12.20 7.13
CA TYR A 118 -14.56 -11.45 7.44
C TYR A 118 -13.53 -11.57 6.32
N THR A 119 -12.83 -10.48 6.07
CA THR A 119 -11.67 -10.48 5.18
C THR A 119 -10.54 -11.29 5.81
N PRO A 120 -10.00 -12.32 5.13
CA PRO A 120 -8.86 -13.07 5.65
C PRO A 120 -7.62 -12.19 5.77
N SER A 121 -6.71 -12.60 6.67
CA SER A 121 -5.45 -11.88 6.85
C SER A 121 -4.62 -11.89 5.56
N GLU A 122 -3.85 -10.82 5.34
CA GLU A 122 -2.93 -10.75 4.20
C GLU A 122 -1.86 -11.85 4.25
N ARG A 123 -1.64 -12.49 5.42
CA ARG A 123 -0.75 -13.65 5.56
C ARG A 123 -1.13 -14.83 4.68
N VAL A 124 -2.43 -15.09 4.50
CA VAL A 124 -2.96 -16.21 3.68
C VAL A 124 -2.52 -16.07 2.21
N VAL A 125 -2.39 -14.82 1.74
CA VAL A 125 -1.88 -14.53 0.41
C VAL A 125 -0.41 -14.92 0.29
N GLY A 126 0.41 -14.61 1.30
CA GLY A 126 1.82 -14.97 1.33
C GLY A 126 2.01 -16.49 1.23
N GLU A 127 1.19 -17.26 1.96
CA GLU A 127 1.18 -18.73 1.90
C GLU A 127 0.81 -19.25 0.50
N THR A 128 -0.20 -18.62 -0.13
CA THR A 128 -0.61 -18.97 -1.50
C THR A 128 0.51 -18.69 -2.51
N LEU A 129 1.17 -17.53 -2.41
CA LEU A 129 2.31 -17.18 -3.26
C LEU A 129 3.47 -18.15 -3.05
N ASP A 130 3.76 -18.53 -1.81
CA ASP A 130 4.81 -19.50 -1.50
C ASP A 130 4.58 -20.85 -2.19
N HIS A 131 3.35 -21.38 -2.12
CA HIS A 131 3.00 -22.63 -2.80
C HIS A 131 3.11 -22.50 -4.33
N VAL A 132 2.61 -21.41 -4.92
CA VAL A 132 2.72 -21.19 -6.37
C VAL A 132 4.19 -21.12 -6.82
N MET A 133 5.05 -20.47 -6.04
CA MET A 133 6.48 -20.38 -6.35
C MET A 133 7.20 -21.73 -6.20
N ALA A 134 6.77 -22.57 -5.25
CA ALA A 134 7.32 -23.91 -5.05
C ALA A 134 6.94 -24.86 -6.19
N ASP A 135 5.65 -24.90 -6.54
CA ASP A 135 5.09 -25.97 -7.38
C ASP A 135 5.18 -25.69 -8.88
N ALA A 136 5.32 -24.43 -9.29
CA ALA A 136 5.29 -24.07 -10.70
C ALA A 136 6.52 -24.62 -11.47
N PRO A 137 6.36 -25.52 -12.48
CA PRO A 137 7.49 -26.07 -13.23
C PRO A 137 8.12 -25.07 -14.21
N GLY A 138 7.49 -23.92 -14.44
CA GLY A 138 7.90 -22.90 -15.38
C GLY A 138 7.93 -21.50 -14.78
N ARG A 139 7.75 -20.49 -15.64
CA ARG A 139 7.71 -19.08 -15.22
C ARG A 139 6.46 -18.83 -14.40
N VAL A 140 6.57 -18.00 -13.37
CA VAL A 140 5.40 -17.46 -12.66
C VAL A 140 5.17 -16.03 -13.12
N ILE A 141 3.94 -15.68 -13.48
CA ILE A 141 3.55 -14.32 -13.86
C ILE A 141 2.52 -13.86 -12.84
N VAL A 142 2.88 -12.84 -12.07
CA VAL A 142 2.01 -12.24 -11.06
C VAL A 142 1.51 -10.91 -11.60
N THR A 143 0.19 -10.80 -11.79
CA THR A 143 -0.47 -9.54 -12.12
C THR A 143 -0.98 -8.89 -10.84
N THR A 144 -0.63 -7.62 -10.61
CA THR A 144 -1.07 -6.86 -9.43
C THR A 144 -1.06 -5.36 -9.71
N PHE A 145 -1.69 -4.57 -8.85
CA PHE A 145 -1.57 -3.12 -8.93
C PHE A 145 -0.18 -2.67 -8.51
N ALA A 146 0.40 -1.72 -9.25
CA ALA A 146 1.72 -1.17 -8.95
C ALA A 146 1.78 -0.51 -7.55
N SER A 147 0.66 0.04 -7.07
CA SER A 147 0.55 0.66 -5.75
C SER A 147 0.45 -0.34 -4.60
N LEU A 148 0.17 -1.62 -4.85
CA LEU A 148 0.09 -2.65 -3.80
C LEU A 148 1.49 -3.12 -3.39
N VAL A 149 2.23 -2.24 -2.71
CA VAL A 149 3.63 -2.49 -2.31
C VAL A 149 3.75 -3.74 -1.43
N SER A 150 2.82 -3.98 -0.50
CA SER A 150 2.79 -5.20 0.32
C SER A 150 2.73 -6.47 -0.52
N ARG A 151 1.97 -6.46 -1.63
CA ARG A 151 1.88 -7.61 -2.53
C ARG A 151 3.21 -7.86 -3.25
N VAL A 152 3.88 -6.79 -3.68
CA VAL A 152 5.20 -6.90 -4.31
C VAL A 152 6.23 -7.46 -3.32
N GLN A 153 6.20 -7.03 -2.06
CA GLN A 153 7.06 -7.61 -1.01
C GLN A 153 6.85 -9.12 -0.86
N GLN A 154 5.60 -9.57 -0.74
CA GLN A 154 5.28 -10.99 -0.60
C GLN A 154 5.77 -11.82 -1.80
N VAL A 155 5.69 -11.25 -3.02
CA VAL A 155 6.22 -11.90 -4.22
C VAL A 155 7.75 -12.00 -4.18
N ILE A 156 8.44 -10.93 -3.75
CA ILE A 156 9.90 -10.92 -3.58
C ILE A 156 10.33 -11.97 -2.55
N ASP A 157 9.67 -12.02 -1.40
CA ASP A 157 9.97 -12.97 -0.33
C ASP A 157 9.79 -14.41 -0.77
N ALA A 158 8.66 -14.72 -1.42
CA ALA A 158 8.39 -16.06 -1.94
C ALA A 158 9.39 -16.44 -3.05
N ALA A 159 9.70 -15.53 -3.96
CA ALA A 159 10.68 -15.78 -5.01
C ALA A 159 12.08 -16.04 -4.44
N ALA A 160 12.51 -15.25 -3.45
CA ALA A 160 13.79 -15.41 -2.78
C ALA A 160 13.90 -16.79 -2.11
N LYS A 161 12.86 -17.21 -1.39
CA LYS A 161 12.80 -18.52 -0.71
C LYS A 161 12.95 -19.69 -1.69
N HIS A 162 12.36 -19.59 -2.87
CA HIS A 162 12.41 -20.62 -3.92
C HIS A 162 13.53 -20.40 -4.95
N GLN A 163 14.49 -19.53 -4.63
CA GLN A 163 15.65 -19.22 -5.47
C GLN A 163 15.24 -18.83 -6.91
N ARG A 164 14.18 -18.06 -7.03
CA ARG A 164 13.73 -17.46 -8.28
C ARG A 164 14.12 -15.98 -8.31
N ARG A 165 14.27 -15.44 -9.52
CA ARG A 165 14.55 -14.04 -9.76
C ARG A 165 13.29 -13.32 -10.22
N VAL A 166 13.09 -12.12 -9.70
CA VAL A 166 11.92 -11.27 -9.91
C VAL A 166 12.26 -10.18 -10.91
N PHE A 167 11.42 -10.06 -11.93
CA PHE A 167 11.53 -9.07 -12.99
C PHE A 167 10.29 -8.19 -12.98
N ILE A 168 10.49 -6.89 -12.76
CA ILE A 168 9.40 -5.90 -12.76
C ILE A 168 9.14 -5.44 -14.19
N ILE A 169 7.89 -5.57 -14.63
CA ILE A 169 7.43 -5.21 -15.97
C ILE A 169 6.59 -3.92 -15.88
N GLY A 170 6.95 -2.93 -16.70
CA GLY A 170 6.23 -1.67 -16.80
C GLY A 170 6.89 -0.53 -16.03
N ARG A 171 7.01 0.63 -16.67
CA ARG A 171 7.73 1.80 -16.14
C ARG A 171 7.20 2.27 -14.79
N SER A 172 5.88 2.43 -14.68
CA SER A 172 5.26 2.94 -13.44
C SER A 172 5.47 2.00 -12.26
N MET A 173 5.40 0.68 -12.49
CA MET A 173 5.69 -0.31 -11.45
C MET A 173 7.17 -0.30 -11.06
N THR A 174 8.08 -0.20 -12.02
CA THR A 174 9.53 -0.06 -11.76
C THR A 174 9.85 1.17 -10.91
N ASP A 175 9.23 2.31 -11.22
CA ASP A 175 9.46 3.56 -10.47
C ASP A 175 8.90 3.47 -9.05
N ILE A 176 7.73 2.84 -8.86
CA ILE A 176 7.15 2.61 -7.52
C ILE A 176 8.00 1.63 -6.71
N VAL A 177 8.45 0.52 -7.30
CA VAL A 177 9.32 -0.46 -6.62
C VAL A 177 10.63 0.19 -6.18
N ARG A 178 11.25 0.99 -7.05
CA ARG A 178 12.46 1.74 -6.69
C ARG A 178 12.22 2.70 -5.54
N MET A 179 11.16 3.50 -5.61
CA MET A 179 10.78 4.41 -4.54
C MET A 179 10.53 3.67 -3.22
N ALA A 180 9.84 2.53 -3.27
CA ALA A 180 9.53 1.76 -2.07
C ALA A 180 10.78 1.12 -1.44
N LEU A 181 11.76 0.68 -2.25
CA LEU A 181 13.07 0.24 -1.77
C LEU A 181 13.84 1.40 -1.10
N GLU A 182 13.90 2.57 -1.75
CA GLU A 182 14.56 3.76 -1.22
C GLU A 182 13.97 4.24 0.11
N LEU A 183 12.64 4.14 0.26
CA LEU A 183 11.94 4.55 1.49
C LEU A 183 11.94 3.46 2.59
N GLY A 184 12.35 2.23 2.27
CA GLY A 184 12.40 1.08 3.18
C GLY A 184 11.08 0.32 3.35
N TYR A 185 10.11 0.50 2.44
CA TYR A 185 8.86 -0.28 2.43
C TYR A 185 8.98 -1.59 1.65
N LEU A 186 10.00 -1.71 0.80
CA LEU A 186 10.41 -2.97 0.21
C LEU A 186 11.80 -3.34 0.68
N ASN A 187 12.03 -4.63 0.86
CA ASN A 187 13.34 -5.23 1.04
C ASN A 187 13.51 -6.37 0.04
N ALA A 188 14.66 -6.40 -0.64
CA ALA A 188 14.97 -7.43 -1.61
C ALA A 188 16.40 -7.91 -1.35
N PRO A 189 16.61 -9.21 -1.05
CA PRO A 189 17.94 -9.78 -0.99
C PRO A 189 18.69 -9.61 -2.32
N ASP A 190 20.01 -9.49 -2.24
CA ASP A 190 20.86 -9.30 -3.42
C ASP A 190 20.62 -10.40 -4.46
N GLY A 191 20.47 -9.97 -5.72
CA GLY A 191 20.25 -10.85 -6.86
C GLY A 191 18.81 -11.34 -7.07
N VAL A 192 17.89 -11.10 -6.12
CA VAL A 192 16.47 -11.47 -6.28
C VAL A 192 15.80 -10.57 -7.31
N LEU A 193 15.92 -9.24 -7.19
CA LEU A 193 15.47 -8.31 -8.22
C LEU A 193 16.48 -8.30 -9.38
N ALA A 194 16.01 -8.58 -10.58
CA ALA A 194 16.82 -8.72 -11.78
C ALA A 194 16.41 -7.72 -12.86
N ARG A 195 17.35 -7.36 -13.72
CA ARG A 195 17.06 -6.52 -14.88
C ARG A 195 16.51 -7.35 -16.04
N LEU A 196 15.63 -6.75 -16.85
CA LEU A 196 14.96 -7.47 -17.94
C LEU A 196 15.91 -8.00 -19.02
N ASP A 197 17.08 -7.40 -19.21
CA ASP A 197 18.11 -7.89 -20.14
C ASP A 197 18.73 -9.22 -19.68
N GLU A 198 18.72 -9.50 -18.38
CA GLU A 198 19.20 -10.76 -17.80
C GLU A 198 18.21 -11.93 -17.99
N LEU A 199 16.98 -11.65 -18.45
CA LEU A 199 15.96 -12.66 -18.66
C LEU A 199 16.36 -13.66 -19.76
N LYS A 200 17.15 -13.21 -20.74
CA LYS A 200 17.56 -14.02 -21.89
C LYS A 200 18.48 -15.16 -21.45
N GLY A 201 18.07 -16.39 -21.72
CA GLY A 201 18.85 -17.60 -21.38
C GLY A 201 18.63 -18.13 -19.96
N MET A 202 17.75 -17.50 -19.17
CA MET A 202 17.41 -17.99 -17.84
C MET A 202 16.46 -19.20 -17.89
N PRO A 203 16.67 -20.24 -17.05
CA PRO A 203 15.72 -21.33 -16.92
C PRO A 203 14.33 -20.83 -16.54
N HIS A 204 13.29 -21.36 -17.18
CA HIS A 204 11.92 -20.87 -16.98
C HIS A 204 11.44 -20.95 -15.52
N ASN A 205 11.80 -22.02 -14.81
CA ASN A 205 11.49 -22.22 -13.39
C ASN A 205 12.26 -21.30 -12.44
N LYS A 206 13.14 -20.43 -12.94
CA LYS A 206 13.86 -19.42 -12.16
C LYS A 206 13.30 -18.01 -12.36
N VAL A 207 12.25 -17.85 -13.16
CA VAL A 207 11.70 -16.54 -13.54
C VAL A 207 10.36 -16.29 -12.84
N VAL A 208 10.26 -15.12 -12.21
CA VAL A 208 9.01 -14.51 -11.74
C VAL A 208 8.86 -13.15 -12.43
N LEU A 209 7.79 -12.96 -13.18
CA LEU A 209 7.43 -11.66 -13.76
C LEU A 209 6.36 -11.01 -12.90
N VAL A 210 6.56 -9.75 -12.53
CA VAL A 210 5.55 -8.95 -11.82
C VAL A 210 5.15 -7.80 -12.71
N THR A 211 3.85 -7.70 -13.00
CA THR A 211 3.31 -6.74 -13.97
C THR A 211 1.97 -6.18 -13.49
N THR A 212 1.57 -5.04 -14.07
CA THR A 212 0.18 -4.56 -13.99
C THR A 212 -0.73 -5.31 -14.98
N GLY A 213 -1.99 -4.89 -15.13
CA GLY A 213 -2.96 -5.54 -16.01
C GLY A 213 -3.91 -6.54 -15.33
N SER A 214 -3.99 -6.55 -13.99
CA SER A 214 -4.95 -7.39 -13.26
C SER A 214 -6.42 -7.04 -13.54
N GLN A 215 -6.70 -5.88 -14.14
CA GLN A 215 -8.04 -5.40 -14.48
C GLN A 215 -8.33 -5.43 -15.99
N GLY A 216 -7.53 -6.14 -16.79
CA GLY A 216 -7.71 -6.16 -18.25
C GLY A 216 -7.27 -4.85 -18.92
N GLU A 217 -6.21 -4.22 -18.40
CA GLU A 217 -5.55 -3.09 -19.07
C GLU A 217 -5.09 -3.53 -20.48
N PRO A 218 -5.44 -2.78 -21.56
CA PRO A 218 -5.16 -3.16 -22.94
C PRO A 218 -3.67 -3.16 -23.32
#